data_AF-A0A7D7XAK9-F1
#
_entry.id   AF-A0A7D7XAK9-F1
#
_cell.length_a   1.000
_cell.length_b   1.000
_cell.length_c   1.000
_cell.angle_alpha   90.00
_cell.angle_beta   90.00
_cell.angle_gamma   90.00
#
_symmetry.space_group_name_H-M   'P 1'
#
loop_
_entity.id
_entity.type
_entity.pdbx_description
1 polymer ?
#
loop_
_entity_poly.entity_id
_entity_poly.type
_entity_poly.pdbx_seq_one_letter_code
_entity_poly.pdbx_strand_id
1 'polypeptide(L)'
;MQFVDRFLKCSDCGNDFVFTAGEQLFFYDKQFKNDPKRCKLCKAKRAGLGRSVNPNTPAILPFSRTETRTECSACGIETTVPFKPTQGRPVLCRSCFQQKRVPETSMSASASASSEPEPAMGMEAHAATLELMSQQPMVLQTR
;
A
#
# COMPACT_ATOMS: atom_id res chain seq x y z
N MET A 1 -10.94 9.86 -41.23
CA MET A 1 -9.52 10.13 -40.94
C MET A 1 -8.85 8.82 -40.62
N GLN A 2 -7.65 8.56 -41.15
CA GLN A 2 -6.88 7.36 -40.83
C GLN A 2 -5.83 7.71 -39.78
N PHE A 3 -5.90 7.04 -38.63
CA PHE A 3 -4.93 7.21 -37.54
C PHE A 3 -3.86 6.12 -37.68
N VAL A 4 -2.60 6.51 -37.69
CA VAL A 4 -1.44 5.63 -37.86
C VAL A 4 -0.50 5.87 -36.69
N ASP A 5 0.14 4.84 -36.16
CA ASP A 5 1.08 4.97 -35.05
C ASP A 5 2.20 5.96 -35.39
N ARG A 6 2.46 6.91 -34.49
CA ARG A 6 3.52 7.92 -34.66
C ARG A 6 4.47 7.91 -33.47
N PHE A 7 5.74 8.15 -33.72
CA PHE A 7 6.74 8.33 -32.67
C PHE A 7 6.91 9.81 -32.32
N LEU A 8 6.80 10.14 -31.04
CA LEU A 8 6.99 11.48 -30.49
C LEU A 8 8.12 11.49 -29.48
N LYS A 9 8.81 12.63 -29.37
CA LYS A 9 9.87 12.82 -28.37
C LYS A 9 9.31 13.34 -27.06
N CYS A 10 9.72 12.71 -25.96
CA CYS A 10 9.39 13.20 -24.62
C CYS A 10 10.20 14.46 -24.30
N SER A 11 9.52 15.53 -23.88
CA SER A 11 10.17 16.79 -23.48
C SER A 11 10.96 16.71 -22.16
N ASP A 12 10.75 15.66 -21.36
CA ASP A 12 11.32 15.53 -20.00
C ASP A 12 12.53 14.57 -19.98
N CYS A 13 12.46 13.45 -20.73
CA CYS A 13 13.55 12.46 -20.80
C CYS A 13 14.21 12.34 -22.18
N GLY A 14 13.71 13.05 -23.20
CA GLY A 14 14.25 12.99 -24.56
C GLY A 14 13.95 11.71 -25.35
N ASN A 15 13.48 10.65 -24.68
CA ASN A 15 13.21 9.36 -25.34
C ASN A 15 12.00 9.42 -26.27
N ASP A 16 12.08 8.69 -27.37
CA ASP A 16 10.95 8.47 -28.27
C ASP A 16 9.90 7.56 -27.61
N PHE A 17 8.63 7.85 -27.86
CA PHE A 17 7.51 7.01 -27.43
C PHE A 17 6.44 6.96 -28.52
N VAL A 18 5.68 5.87 -28.54
CA VAL A 18 4.59 5.65 -29.49
C VAL A 18 3.33 6.38 -29.04
N PHE A 19 2.78 7.16 -29.95
CA PHE A 19 1.41 7.66 -29.92
C PHE A 19 0.57 6.80 -30.88
N THR A 20 -0.08 5.77 -30.32
CA THR A 20 -0.82 4.78 -31.09
C THR A 20 -2.03 5.38 -31.82
N ALA A 21 -2.50 4.71 -32.87
CA ALA A 21 -3.72 5.05 -33.59
C ALA A 21 -4.94 5.11 -32.66
N GLY A 22 -5.02 4.22 -31.66
CA GLY A 22 -6.07 4.22 -30.65
C GLY A 22 -6.01 5.44 -29.72
N GLU A 23 -4.80 5.84 -29.29
CA GLU A 23 -4.62 7.06 -28.49
C GLU A 23 -4.95 8.32 -29.32
N GLN A 24 -4.65 8.33 -30.62
CA GLN A 24 -5.02 9.43 -31.51
C GLN A 24 -6.54 9.56 -31.71
N LEU A 25 -7.24 8.44 -31.89
CA LEU A 25 -8.70 8.41 -31.98
C LEU A 25 -9.33 8.98 -30.70
N PHE A 26 -8.82 8.59 -29.53
CA PHE A 26 -9.28 9.14 -28.25
C PHE A 26 -9.05 10.65 -28.14
N PHE A 27 -7.91 11.15 -28.61
CA PHE A 27 -7.63 12.59 -28.62
C PHE A 27 -8.57 13.35 -29.57
N TYR A 28 -8.90 12.76 -30.72
CA TYR A 28 -9.86 13.31 -31.68
C TYR A 28 -11.28 13.38 -31.09
N ASP A 29 -11.79 12.30 -30.50
CA ASP A 29 -13.14 12.24 -29.93
C ASP A 29 -13.32 13.21 -28.76
N LYS A 30 -12.27 13.41 -27.96
CA LYS A 30 -12.25 14.37 -26.84
C LYS A 30 -11.95 15.80 -27.29
N GLN A 31 -11.78 16.04 -28.59
CA GLN A 31 -11.41 17.34 -29.18
C GLN A 31 -10.12 17.94 -28.60
N PHE A 32 -9.16 17.09 -28.22
CA PHE A 32 -7.83 17.55 -27.81
C PHE A 32 -7.00 17.91 -29.04
N LYS A 33 -6.68 19.20 -29.17
CA LYS A 33 -5.91 19.75 -30.30
C LYS A 33 -4.39 19.57 -30.19
N ASN A 34 -3.88 19.14 -29.03
CA ASN A 34 -2.45 19.07 -28.76
C ASN A 34 -1.99 17.63 -28.46
N ASP A 35 -0.99 17.17 -29.21
CA ASP A 35 -0.36 15.86 -29.01
C ASP A 35 0.34 15.71 -27.65
N PRO A 36 0.42 14.49 -27.09
CA PRO A 36 1.13 14.24 -25.85
C PRO A 36 2.60 14.68 -25.93
N LYS A 37 3.06 15.51 -24.99
CA LYS A 37 4.45 16.02 -24.93
C LYS A 37 5.39 15.21 -24.06
N ARG A 38 4.86 14.28 -23.27
CA ARG A 38 5.61 13.49 -22.28
C ARG A 38 5.24 12.03 -22.42
N CYS A 39 6.23 11.15 -22.32
CA CYS A 39 6.01 9.72 -22.34
C CYS A 39 5.25 9.25 -21.10
N LYS A 40 4.70 8.02 -21.18
CA LYS A 40 3.90 7.40 -20.12
C LYS A 40 4.66 7.32 -18.78
N LEU A 41 5.97 7.06 -18.83
CA LEU A 41 6.85 6.99 -17.64
C LEU A 41 7.00 8.36 -16.96
N CYS A 42 7.33 9.42 -17.70
CA CYS A 42 7.48 10.77 -17.15
C CYS A 42 6.14 11.31 -16.63
N LYS A 43 5.03 10.97 -17.30
CA LYS A 43 3.67 11.30 -16.82
C LYS A 43 3.39 10.61 -15.48
N ALA A 44 3.69 9.31 -15.34
CA ALA A 44 3.50 8.55 -14.11
C ALA A 44 4.40 9.02 -12.95
N LYS A 45 5.68 9.31 -13.24
CA LYS A 45 6.64 9.86 -12.27
C LYS A 45 6.16 11.19 -11.70
N ARG A 46 5.63 12.09 -12.54
CA ARG A 46 5.12 13.39 -12.12
C ARG A 46 3.78 13.30 -11.37
N ALA A 47 2.92 12.38 -11.78
CA ALA A 47 1.63 12.15 -11.12
C ALA A 47 1.77 11.47 -9.74
N GLY A 48 2.99 11.20 -9.26
CA GLY A 48 3.24 10.60 -7.94
C GLY A 48 2.86 9.11 -7.84
N LEU A 49 2.34 8.53 -8.92
CA LEU A 49 1.90 7.13 -9.02
C LEU A 49 3.07 6.16 -9.28
N GLY A 50 4.28 6.69 -9.51
CA GLY A 50 5.50 5.93 -9.78
C GLY A 50 6.53 5.93 -8.64
N ARG A 51 6.13 6.10 -7.37
CA ARG A 51 7.03 5.77 -6.25
C ARG A 51 7.19 4.25 -6.16
N SER A 52 8.00 3.70 -7.06
CA SER A 52 8.69 2.44 -6.79
C SER A 52 9.57 2.70 -5.58
N VAL A 53 9.20 2.09 -4.46
CA VAL A 53 10.10 1.89 -3.32
C VAL A 53 11.37 1.26 -3.89
N ASN A 54 12.49 1.98 -3.85
CA ASN A 54 13.79 1.40 -4.13
C ASN A 54 14.25 0.69 -2.84
N PRO A 55 14.44 -0.64 -2.86
CA PRO A 55 14.80 -1.40 -1.65
C PRO A 55 16.20 -1.07 -1.12
N ASN A 56 17.03 -0.32 -1.87
CA ASN A 56 18.43 -0.03 -1.52
C ASN A 56 18.73 1.43 -1.14
N THR A 57 17.73 2.31 -1.06
CA THR A 57 17.95 3.70 -0.61
C THR A 57 17.38 3.89 0.78
N PRO A 58 18.20 4.09 1.83
CA PRO A 58 17.69 4.51 3.13
C PRO A 58 17.04 5.89 2.93
N ALA A 59 15.73 5.95 3.18
CA ALA A 59 14.94 7.17 3.05
C ALA A 59 15.32 8.16 4.17
N ILE A 60 16.47 8.79 4.06
CA ILE A 60 16.87 9.91 4.90
C ILE A 60 16.40 11.17 4.21
N LEU A 61 15.12 11.51 4.31
CA LEU A 61 14.63 12.88 4.36
C LEU A 61 13.20 12.89 4.92
N PRO A 62 12.84 13.91 5.73
CA PRO A 62 11.70 13.85 6.62
C PRO A 62 10.41 13.92 5.81
N PHE A 63 9.66 12.83 5.83
CA PHE A 63 8.23 12.88 5.60
C PHE A 63 7.62 13.72 6.73
N SER A 64 7.56 15.03 6.55
CA SER A 64 6.59 15.90 7.24
C SER A 64 5.19 15.57 6.72
N ARG A 65 4.81 14.31 6.91
CA ARG A 65 3.48 13.76 6.72
C ARG A 65 2.70 14.28 7.91
N THR A 66 1.90 15.31 7.70
CA THR A 66 1.00 15.83 8.73
C THR A 66 0.03 14.71 9.12
N GLU A 67 0.42 13.94 10.13
CA GLU A 67 -0.36 12.88 10.72
C GLU A 67 -1.49 13.52 11.51
N THR A 68 -2.70 13.44 10.96
CA THR A 68 -3.91 13.96 11.60
C THR A 68 -4.61 12.79 12.28
N ARG A 69 -4.88 12.91 13.58
CA ARG A 69 -5.68 11.94 14.34
C ARG A 69 -7.15 12.18 14.03
N THR A 70 -7.84 11.14 13.59
CA THR A 70 -9.27 11.21 13.23
C THR A 70 -9.97 9.92 13.65
N GLU A 71 -11.28 9.94 13.72
CA GLU A 71 -12.08 8.76 14.05
C GLU A 71 -12.45 7.99 12.78
N CYS A 72 -12.45 6.66 12.87
CA CYS A 72 -12.95 5.80 11.81
C CYS A 72 -14.47 5.86 11.75
N SER A 73 -15.05 6.18 10.59
CA SER A 73 -16.50 6.26 10.40
C SER A 73 -17.23 4.91 10.52
N ALA A 74 -16.51 3.79 10.48
CA ALA A 74 -17.10 2.44 10.54
C ALA A 74 -17.02 1.79 11.93
N CYS A 75 -15.91 1.97 12.65
CA CYS A 75 -15.69 1.34 13.96
C CYS A 75 -15.52 2.33 15.12
N GLY A 76 -15.44 3.63 14.86
CA GLY A 76 -15.28 4.67 15.88
C GLY A 76 -13.88 4.76 16.51
N ILE A 77 -12.95 3.87 16.14
CA ILE A 77 -11.60 3.88 16.68
C ILE A 77 -10.80 5.04 16.11
N GLU A 78 -10.02 5.68 16.97
CA GLU A 78 -9.03 6.68 16.59
C GLU A 78 -7.95 6.10 15.66
N THR A 79 -7.72 6.75 14.55
CA THR A 79 -6.75 6.32 13.55
C THR A 79 -5.96 7.51 13.02
N THR A 80 -4.67 7.29 12.77
CA THR A 80 -3.78 8.32 12.25
C THR A 80 -3.79 8.27 10.73
N VAL A 81 -4.24 9.36 10.10
CA VAL A 81 -4.26 9.46 8.64
C VAL A 81 -3.28 10.51 8.13
N PRO A 82 -2.69 10.27 6.95
CA PRO A 82 -1.65 11.15 6.38
C PRO A 82 -2.21 12.30 5.54
N PHE A 83 -3.52 12.50 5.57
CA PHE A 83 -4.23 13.51 4.80
C PHE A 83 -5.19 14.25 5.74
N LYS A 84 -5.43 15.54 5.46
CA LYS A 84 -6.47 16.29 6.15
C LYS A 84 -7.84 15.75 5.75
N PRO A 85 -8.73 15.40 6.69
CA PRO A 85 -10.10 15.02 6.39
C PRO A 85 -10.80 16.12 5.59
N THR A 86 -11.28 15.78 4.41
CA THR A 86 -12.12 16.68 3.59
C THR A 86 -13.58 16.31 3.80
N GLN A 87 -14.44 17.32 3.93
CA GLN A 87 -15.89 17.13 4.02
C GLN A 87 -16.39 16.41 2.76
N GLY A 88 -16.93 15.19 2.93
CA GLY A 88 -17.51 14.40 1.83
C GLY A 88 -16.92 13.00 1.60
N ARG A 89 -15.78 12.64 2.21
CA ARG A 89 -15.22 11.27 2.10
C ARG A 89 -14.98 10.64 3.49
N PRO A 90 -15.56 9.47 3.80
CA PRO A 90 -15.43 8.85 5.11
C PRO A 90 -13.99 8.38 5.37
N VAL A 91 -13.52 8.61 6.59
CA VAL A 91 -12.20 8.12 7.03
C VAL A 91 -12.37 6.71 7.58
N LEU A 92 -11.58 5.77 7.07
CA LEU A 92 -11.61 4.38 7.48
C LEU A 92 -10.25 3.96 8.03
N CYS A 93 -10.27 3.21 9.13
CA CYS A 93 -9.06 2.57 9.65
C CYS A 93 -8.56 1.49 8.69
N ARG A 94 -7.33 1.03 8.91
CA ARG A 94 -6.67 0.04 8.04
C ARG A 94 -7.49 -1.25 7.88
N SER A 95 -8.16 -1.71 8.94
CA SER A 95 -8.98 -2.92 8.92
C SER A 95 -10.27 -2.72 8.13
N CYS A 96 -11.05 -1.68 8.43
CA CYS A 96 -12.31 -1.38 7.72
C CYS A 96 -12.09 -1.07 6.24
N PHE A 97 -10.96 -0.45 5.89
CA PHE A 97 -10.63 -0.16 4.49
C PHE A 97 -10.33 -1.43 3.68
N GLN A 98 -9.68 -2.43 4.28
CA GLN A 98 -9.46 -3.73 3.63
C GLN A 98 -10.77 -4.48 3.40
N GLN A 99 -11.67 -4.43 4.39
CA GLN A 99 -13.00 -5.04 4.30
C GLN A 99 -13.91 -4.36 3.27
N LYS A 100 -13.81 -3.03 3.09
CA LYS A 100 -14.62 -2.28 2.10
C LYS A 100 -14.05 -2.30 0.68
N ARG A 101 -12.80 -2.76 0.49
CA ARG A 101 -12.12 -2.84 -0.81
C ARG A 101 -12.53 -4.04 -1.66
N VAL A 102 -13.39 -4.93 -1.17
CA VAL A 102 -13.96 -5.99 -2.01
C VAL A 102 -14.87 -5.31 -3.04
N PRO A 103 -14.57 -5.41 -4.35
CA PRO A 103 -15.40 -4.78 -5.37
C PRO A 103 -16.78 -5.41 -5.33
N GLU A 104 -17.82 -4.57 -5.22
CA GLU A 104 -19.21 -4.98 -5.39
C GLU A 104 -19.42 -5.44 -6.84
N THR A 105 -19.10 -6.70 -7.09
CA THR A 105 -19.64 -7.50 -8.18
C THR A 105 -19.95 -8.84 -7.57
N SER A 106 -21.23 -9.24 -7.68
CA SER A 106 -21.83 -10.51 -7.24
C SER A 106 -22.58 -10.42 -5.90
N MET A 107 -23.90 -10.41 -6.02
CA MET A 107 -24.84 -10.57 -4.92
C MET A 107 -24.77 -11.97 -4.29
N SER A 108 -25.26 -12.03 -3.04
CA SER A 108 -26.03 -13.13 -2.46
C SER A 108 -25.35 -14.51 -2.33
N ALA A 109 -24.84 -14.78 -1.14
CA ALA A 109 -24.92 -16.11 -0.55
C ALA A 109 -25.16 -15.96 0.95
N SER A 110 -26.44 -16.09 1.32
CA SER A 110 -26.87 -16.37 2.68
C SER A 110 -26.29 -17.72 3.10
N ALA A 111 -25.51 -17.74 4.18
CA ALA A 111 -25.25 -18.94 4.95
C ALA A 111 -25.16 -18.56 6.43
N SER A 112 -26.31 -18.66 7.08
CA SER A 112 -26.42 -18.76 8.53
C SER A 112 -25.74 -20.06 8.98
N ALA A 113 -24.83 -19.97 9.93
CA ALA A 113 -24.47 -21.08 10.79
C ALA A 113 -24.02 -20.52 12.15
N SER A 114 -24.99 -20.41 13.05
CA SER A 114 -24.77 -20.24 14.48
C SER A 114 -24.19 -21.54 15.06
N SER A 115 -23.11 -21.44 15.82
CA SER A 115 -22.83 -22.31 16.97
C SER A 115 -21.50 -21.93 17.62
N GLU A 116 -21.57 -21.08 18.63
CA GLU A 116 -20.76 -21.22 19.84
C GLU A 116 -21.47 -22.27 20.74
N PRO A 117 -20.74 -23.07 21.53
CA PRO A 117 -20.40 -22.56 22.87
C PRO A 117 -19.00 -22.94 23.39
N GLU A 118 -18.41 -22.02 24.16
CA GLU A 118 -17.39 -22.20 25.22
C GLU A 118 -17.87 -23.18 26.34
N PRO A 119 -17.13 -23.44 27.45
CA PRO A 119 -15.67 -23.46 27.75
C PRO A 119 -15.24 -24.77 28.49
N ALA A 120 -13.96 -24.97 28.82
CA ALA A 120 -13.51 -25.57 30.11
C ALA A 120 -11.99 -25.82 30.21
N MET A 121 -11.50 -25.68 31.43
CA MET A 121 -10.13 -25.72 31.95
C MET A 121 -9.55 -27.15 32.14
N GLY A 122 -8.22 -27.25 32.28
CA GLY A 122 -7.51 -28.35 32.95
C GLY A 122 -6.15 -28.67 32.30
N MET A 123 -5.05 -28.08 32.76
CA MET A 123 -4.06 -28.65 33.70
C MET A 123 -3.44 -29.98 33.25
N GLU A 124 -2.14 -29.98 32.94
CA GLU A 124 -1.16 -30.93 33.48
C GLU A 124 0.27 -30.49 33.12
N ALA A 125 1.12 -30.51 34.15
CA ALA A 125 2.56 -30.30 34.08
C ALA A 125 3.23 -31.44 33.29
N HIS A 126 4.49 -31.33 32.88
CA HIS A 126 5.64 -31.98 33.52
C HIS A 126 6.88 -31.37 32.84
N ALA A 127 7.68 -30.56 33.54
CA ALA A 127 8.91 -30.99 34.21
C ALA A 127 9.95 -31.65 33.29
N ALA A 128 10.99 -30.89 32.91
CA ALA A 128 12.39 -31.35 32.92
C ALA A 128 13.38 -30.22 32.54
N THR A 129 14.23 -29.87 33.51
CA THR A 129 15.67 -29.54 33.40
C THR A 129 16.06 -28.41 32.43
N LEU A 130 16.30 -27.16 32.85
CA LEU A 130 17.37 -26.66 33.74
C LEU A 130 18.77 -27.17 33.36
N GLU A 131 19.50 -26.39 32.56
CA GLU A 131 20.97 -26.34 32.62
C GLU A 131 21.43 -24.89 32.38
N LEU A 132 21.28 -24.10 33.46
CA LEU A 132 21.93 -22.82 33.64
C LEU A 132 23.23 -23.08 34.42
N MET A 133 24.26 -22.27 34.17
CA MET A 133 25.40 -22.03 35.07
C MET A 133 26.60 -22.98 34.96
N SER A 134 27.30 -22.94 33.83
CA SER A 134 28.76 -23.15 33.83
C SER A 134 29.44 -21.92 34.44
N GLN A 135 29.37 -21.80 35.77
CA GLN A 135 30.22 -20.91 36.55
C GLN A 135 31.60 -21.54 36.72
N GLN A 136 32.63 -20.74 36.44
CA GLN A 136 34.02 -20.94 36.84
C GLN A 136 34.12 -21.23 38.34
N PRO A 137 35.23 -21.85 38.77
CA PRO A 137 36.04 -21.08 39.70
C PRO A 137 37.54 -21.05 39.38
N MET A 138 38.09 -19.88 39.72
CA MET A 138 39.49 -19.54 39.89
C MET A 138 40.20 -20.52 40.83
N VAL A 139 41.38 -21.03 40.46
CA VAL A 139 42.53 -21.34 41.35
C VAL A 139 43.75 -21.59 40.45
N LEU A 140 44.72 -20.67 40.37
CA LEU A 140 45.91 -20.55 41.22
C LEU A 140 47.05 -21.55 40.88
N GLN A 141 48.12 -21.00 40.29
CA GLN A 141 49.56 -21.28 40.55
C GLN A 141 50.27 -22.57 40.08
N THR A 142 51.30 -22.31 39.25
CA THR A 142 52.70 -22.78 39.35
C THR A 142 53.07 -24.16 38.80
N ARG A 143 53.80 -24.17 37.67
CA ARG A 143 55.19 -24.65 37.59
C ARG A 143 55.88 -24.20 36.30
#